data_AF-A0A969N6I3-F1
#
_entry.id   AF-A0A969N6I3-F1
#
_cell.length_a   1.000
_cell.length_b   1.000
_cell.length_c   1.000
_cell.angle_alpha   90.00
_cell.angle_beta   90.00
_cell.angle_gamma   90.00
#
_symmetry.space_group_name_H-M   'P 1'
#
loop_
_entity.id
_entity.type
_entity.pdbx_description
1 polymer ?
#
loop_
_entity_poly.entity_id
_entity_poly.type
_entity_poly.pdbx_seq_one_letter_code
_entity_poly.pdbx_strand_id
1 'polypeptide(L)' 'MTGSPFRHRVGELRPSQIFFTYGIGAITDLPNLSAIVMGLDSWDKSRTHELNEARLLAAVRQELGGQVKDLRSPPYPPRY' A
#
# COMPACT_ATOMS: atom_id res chain seq x y z
N MET A 1 3.68 -1.98 -27.85
CA MET A 1 2.21 -1.80 -27.72
C MET A 1 1.92 -1.53 -26.26
N THR A 2 1.83 -0.26 -25.86
CA THR A 2 1.61 0.18 -24.48
C THR A 2 0.11 0.37 -24.24
N GLY A 3 -0.58 -0.71 -23.90
CA GLY A 3 -1.90 -0.62 -23.29
C GLY A 3 -1.71 -0.32 -21.80
N SER A 4 -2.07 0.89 -21.35
CA SER A 4 -2.22 1.13 -19.91
C SER A 4 -3.28 0.16 -19.41
N PRO A 5 -2.98 -0.74 -18.45
CA PRO A 5 -3.98 -1.66 -17.96
C PRO A 5 -5.10 -0.84 -17.32
N PHE A 6 -6.30 -0.89 -17.88
CA PHE A 6 -7.49 -0.30 -17.26
C PHE A 6 -7.68 -1.00 -15.90
N ARG A 7 -7.14 -0.40 -14.83
CA ARG A 7 -7.41 -0.82 -13.46
C ARG A 7 -8.82 -0.36 -13.12
N HIS A 8 -9.81 -1.19 -13.39
CA HIS A 8 -11.15 -1.00 -12.86
C HIS A 8 -11.08 -1.14 -11.34
N ARG A 9 -11.44 -0.07 -10.62
CA ARG A 9 -11.56 -0.08 -9.17
C ARG A 9 -12.78 -0.93 -8.82
N VAL A 10 -12.56 -2.09 -8.22
CA VAL A 10 -13.62 -2.98 -7.74
C VAL A 10 -13.73 -2.82 -6.23
N GLY A 11 -14.66 -1.98 -5.80
CA GLY A 11 -14.87 -1.65 -4.39
C GLY A 11 -13.73 -0.85 -3.76
N GLU A 12 -13.98 -0.35 -2.55
CA GLU A 12 -12.99 0.32 -1.70
C GLU A 12 -13.39 0.09 -0.25
N LEU A 13 -12.44 -0.32 0.59
CA LEU A 13 -12.63 -0.33 2.03
C LEU A 13 -12.36 1.06 2.57
N ARG A 14 -13.33 1.63 3.29
CA ARG A 14 -13.09 2.88 4.00
C ARG A 14 -12.08 2.62 5.13
N PRO A 15 -11.10 3.51 5.38
CA PRO A 15 -10.12 3.30 6.45
C PRO A 15 -10.74 2.96 7.82
N SER A 16 -11.88 3.55 8.17
CA SER A 16 -12.59 3.22 9.42
C SER A 16 -13.05 1.76 9.50
N GLN A 17 -13.44 1.15 8.37
CA GLN A 17 -13.83 -0.26 8.35
C GLN A 17 -12.62 -1.17 8.63
N ILE A 18 -11.42 -0.79 8.20
CA ILE A 18 -10.17 -1.52 8.47
C ILE A 18 -9.80 -1.48 9.95
N PHE A 19 -10.13 -0.40 10.67
CA PHE A 19 -9.78 -0.29 12.09
C PHE A 19 -10.84 -0.87 13.03
N PHE A 20 -12.12 -0.78 12.68
CA PHE A 20 -13.21 -1.06 13.62
C PHE A 20 -14.11 -2.24 13.23
N THR A 21 -14.10 -2.66 11.96
CA THR A 21 -15.02 -3.70 11.45
C THR A 21 -14.27 -4.94 10.99
N TYR A 22 -13.08 -4.78 10.43
CA TYR A 22 -12.24 -5.85 9.94
C TYR A 22 -10.97 -5.92 10.80
N GLY A 23 -10.73 -7.06 11.44
CA GLY A 23 -9.49 -7.34 12.15
C GLY A 23 -8.53 -8.18 11.32
N ILE A 24 -7.35 -8.46 11.89
CA ILE A 24 -6.45 -9.50 11.36
C ILE A 24 -7.25 -10.81 11.30
N GLY A 25 -7.33 -11.42 10.12
CA GLY A 25 -8.10 -12.66 9.89
C GLY A 25 -9.55 -12.46 9.46
N ALA A 26 -10.00 -11.22 9.23
CA ALA A 26 -11.31 -10.99 8.63
C ALA A 26 -11.41 -11.60 7.22
N ILE A 27 -12.59 -12.15 6.90
CA ILE A 27 -12.88 -12.79 5.62
C ILE A 27 -13.89 -11.92 4.87
N THR A 28 -13.63 -11.67 3.59
CA THR A 28 -14.59 -11.04 2.67
C THR A 28 -14.94 -12.06 1.60
N ASP A 29 -16.24 -12.34 1.45
CA ASP A 29 -16.72 -13.19 0.38
C ASP A 29 -16.92 -12.38 -0.91
N LEU A 30 -16.50 -12.95 -2.03
CA LEU A 30 -16.53 -12.36 -3.36
C LEU A 30 -17.25 -13.31 -4.32
N PRO A 31 -18.57 -13.46 -4.20
CA PRO A 31 -19.31 -14.58 -4.80
C PRO A 31 -19.25 -14.65 -6.33
N ASN A 32 -19.00 -13.52 -6.99
CA ASN A 32 -18.96 -13.42 -8.46
C ASN A 32 -17.60 -12.93 -8.98
N LEU A 33 -16.56 -12.88 -8.14
CA LEU A 33 -15.27 -12.27 -8.48
C LEU A 33 -14.12 -13.17 -8.02
N SER A 34 -13.19 -13.46 -8.94
CA SER A 34 -11.87 -14.00 -8.58
C SER A 34 -10.88 -12.84 -8.49
N ALA A 35 -10.10 -12.78 -7.41
CA ALA A 35 -9.10 -11.75 -7.20
C ALA A 35 -7.70 -12.36 -7.04
N ILE A 36 -6.69 -11.65 -7.53
CA ILE A 36 -5.28 -11.93 -7.26
C ILE A 36 -4.72 -10.72 -6.52
N VAL A 37 -4.03 -10.96 -5.41
CA VAL A 37 -3.34 -9.89 -4.68
C VAL A 37 -2.11 -9.48 -5.49
N MET A 38 -2.09 -8.23 -5.94
CA MET A 38 -0.98 -7.62 -6.69
C MET A 38 -0.45 -6.39 -5.96
N GLY A 39 0.75 -5.93 -6.31
CA GLY A 39 1.31 -4.69 -5.76
C GLY A 39 1.92 -4.83 -4.35
N LEU A 40 2.25 -6.06 -3.94
CA LEU A 40 3.05 -6.31 -2.74
C LEU A 40 4.54 -6.01 -2.96
N ASP A 41 4.97 -6.07 -4.21
CA ASP A 41 6.34 -5.84 -4.70
C ASP A 41 6.55 -4.42 -5.24
N SER A 42 5.46 -3.70 -5.54
CA SER A 42 5.51 -2.42 -6.24
C SER A 42 4.53 -1.40 -5.67
N TRP A 43 5.08 -0.27 -5.19
CA TRP A 43 4.31 0.88 -4.74
C TRP A 43 4.52 2.07 -5.68
N ASP A 44 3.43 2.79 -5.98
CA ASP A 44 3.50 4.02 -6.76
C ASP A 44 4.08 5.17 -5.92
N LYS A 45 5.38 5.41 -6.13
CA LYS A 45 6.14 6.46 -5.43
C LYS A 45 5.68 7.88 -5.74
N SER A 46 4.90 8.11 -6.80
CA SER A 46 4.38 9.46 -7.11
C SER A 46 3.31 9.91 -6.11
N ARG A 47 2.77 8.98 -5.32
CA ARG A 47 1.65 9.21 -4.40
C ARG A 47 2.02 8.98 -2.95
N THR A 48 3.32 8.97 -2.67
CA THR A 48 3.90 8.88 -1.34
C THR A 48 4.59 10.18 -0.99
N HIS A 49 4.81 10.44 0.29
CA HIS A 49 5.69 11.51 0.75
C HIS A 49 6.88 10.93 1.50
N GLU A 50 8.00 11.65 1.46
CA GLU A 50 9.21 11.29 2.19
C GLU A 50 9.02 11.55 3.69
N LEU A 51 9.44 10.58 4.51
CA LEU A 51 9.42 10.66 5.96
C LEU A 51 10.81 11.09 6.45
N ASN A 52 10.96 12.38 6.74
CA ASN A 52 12.23 13.00 7.18
C ASN A 52 12.53 12.70 8.66
N GLU A 53 12.64 11.42 9.01
CA GLU A 53 12.86 10.95 10.39
C GLU A 53 14.24 10.30 10.52
N ALA A 54 15.27 11.11 10.78
CA ALA A 54 16.67 10.66 10.79
C ALA A 54 16.92 9.51 11.78
N ARG A 55 16.28 9.54 12.95
CA ARG A 55 16.40 8.48 13.97
C ARG A 55 15.78 7.17 13.50
N LEU A 56 14.61 7.23 12.85
CA LEU A 56 13.93 6.05 12.32
C LEU A 56 14.72 5.47 11.15
N LEU A 57 15.20 6.30 10.22
CA LEU A 57 16.02 5.84 9.09
C LEU A 57 17.32 5.19 9.57
N ALA A 58 17.96 5.74 10.60
CA ALA A 58 19.13 5.12 11.21
C ALA A 58 18.81 3.75 11.80
N ALA A 59 17.72 3.61 12.56
CA ALA A 59 17.29 2.32 13.11
C ALA A 59 16.98 1.31 12.01
N VAL A 60 16.25 1.70 10.96
CA VAL A 60 15.94 0.83 9.82
C VAL A 60 17.21 0.38 9.09
N ARG A 61 18.21 1.26 8.93
CA ARG A 61 19.49 0.90 8.31
C ARG A 61 20.33 -0.05 9.16
N GLN A 62 20.19 -0.03 10.48
CA GLN A 62 20.84 -1.04 11.34
C GLN A 62 20.26 -2.43 11.10
N GLU A 63 18.93 -2.52 10.93
CA GLU A 63 18.25 -3.81 10.73
C GLU A 63 18.33 -4.34 9.29
N LEU A 64 18.12 -3.48 8.30
CA LEU A 64 18.01 -3.87 6.89
C LEU A 64 19.28 -3.59 6.09
N GLY A 65 20.12 -2.64 6.52
CA GLY A 65 21.35 -2.25 5.83
C GLY A 65 21.28 -0.88 5.14
N GLY A 66 22.46 -0.40 4.72
CA GLY A 66 22.66 0.93 4.13
C GLY A 66 22.03 1.15 2.75
N GLN A 67 21.49 0.11 2.11
CA GLN A 67 20.77 0.23 0.85
C GLN A 67 19.44 0.99 0.97
N VAL A 68 18.90 1.11 2.19
CA VAL A 68 17.70 1.91 2.46
C VAL A 68 18.06 3.40 2.42
N LYS A 69 17.66 4.08 1.35
CA LYS A 69 18.01 5.50 1.11
C LYS A 69 17.05 6.44 1.82
N ASP A 70 15.77 6.15 1.72
CA ASP A 70 14.67 6.99 2.17
C ASP A 70 13.52 6.14 2.72
N LEU A 71 12.77 6.71 3.66
CA LEU A 71 11.51 6.14 4.14
C LEU A 71 10.37 6.93 3.52
N ARG A 72 9.30 6.23 3.12
CA ARG A 72 8.13 6.87 2.51
C ARG A 72 6.86 6.40 3.18
N SER A 73 5.87 7.28 3.18
CA SER A 73 4.51 6.93 3.56
C SER A 73 3.93 5.86 2.63
N PRO A 74 2.92 5.11 3.07
CA PRO A 74 2.08 4.37 2.14
C PRO A 74 1.44 5.34 1.13
N PRO A 75 1.18 4.88 -0.12
CA PRO A 75 0.55 5.71 -1.13
C PRO A 75 -0.89 6.03 -0.76
N TYR A 76 -1.32 7.27 -1.00
CA TYR A 76 -2.71 7.66 -0.77
C TYR A 76 -3.64 7.04 -1.84
N PRO A 77 -4.89 6.68 -1.54
CA PRO A 77 -5.88 6.41 -2.59
C PRO A 77 -6.19 7.69 -3.39
N PRO A 78 -6.57 7.62 -4.68
CA PRO A 78 -6.96 8.80 -5.47
C PRO A 78 -8.12 9.52 -4.78
N ARG A 79 -8.05 10.86 -4.71
CA ARG A 79 -9.22 11.67 -4.35
C ARG A 79 -10.08 11.80 -5.61
N TYR A 80 -11.39 11.58 -5.46
CA TYR A 80 -12.39 11.80 -6.51
C TYR A 80 -12.59 13.29 -6.78
#